data_AF-A0A4Y4KDY1-F1
#
_entry.id   AF-A0A4Y4KDY1-F1
#
_cell.length_a   1.000
_cell.length_b   1.000
_cell.length_c   1.000
_cell.angle_alpha   90.00
_cell.angle_beta   90.00
_cell.angle_gamma   90.00
#
_symmetry.space_group_name_H-M   'P 1'
#
loop_
_entity.id
_entity.type
_entity.pdbx_description
1 polymer ?
#
loop_
_entity_poly.entity_id
_entity_poly.type
_entity_poly.pdbx_seq_one_letter_code
_entity_poly.pdbx_strand_id
1 'polypeptide(L)'
;MDVPTRAVWRGWITFGPVSLPVQLFPAARRHGVDLHEVHVADGSRIQHRRVCQAEGREVDNREITKGHKTPDGHSVVREEADLQALPLPGKRVSDVLGFVPVDGLDPILFSRAYYAAPHEQAGQRAAQGGLERFDHVQEVGS
;
A
#
# COMPACT_ATOMS: atom_id res chain seq x y z
N MET A 1 -20.92 -11.25 -2.08
CA MET A 1 -20.01 -10.22 -1.53
C MET A 1 -19.42 -9.44 -2.69
N ASP A 2 -19.57 -8.11 -2.73
CA ASP A 2 -18.94 -7.25 -3.75
C ASP A 2 -17.46 -7.06 -3.38
N VAL A 3 -16.57 -7.87 -3.96
CA VAL A 3 -15.13 -7.66 -3.82
C VAL A 3 -14.74 -6.53 -4.77
N PRO A 4 -14.02 -5.48 -4.31
CA PRO A 4 -13.59 -4.40 -5.18
C PRO A 4 -12.93 -4.93 -6.45
N THR A 5 -13.29 -4.40 -7.61
CA THR A 5 -12.81 -4.89 -8.92
C THR A 5 -11.31 -4.71 -9.17
N ARG A 6 -10.61 -3.96 -8.30
CA ARG A 6 -9.17 -3.71 -8.43
C ARG A 6 -8.43 -4.05 -7.14
N ALA A 7 -7.47 -4.97 -7.25
CA ALA A 7 -6.52 -5.27 -6.19
C ALA A 7 -5.65 -4.04 -5.90
N VAL A 8 -5.39 -3.77 -4.62
CA VAL A 8 -4.49 -2.70 -4.17
C VAL A 8 -3.03 -3.17 -4.10
N TRP A 9 -2.81 -4.47 -3.96
CA TRP A 9 -1.48 -5.07 -3.89
C TRP A 9 -1.51 -6.50 -4.44
N ARG A 10 -0.37 -6.93 -4.98
CA ARG A 10 -0.12 -8.29 -5.48
C ARG A 10 1.27 -8.72 -5.01
N GLY A 11 1.37 -9.95 -4.52
CA GLY A 11 2.63 -10.48 -4.05
C GLY A 11 2.49 -11.89 -3.50
N TRP A 12 3.45 -12.28 -2.69
CA TRP A 12 3.57 -13.60 -2.09
C TRP A 12 3.43 -13.49 -0.58
N ILE A 13 2.57 -14.31 0.00
CA ILE A 13 2.55 -14.55 1.44
C ILE A 13 3.33 -15.84 1.71
N THR A 14 4.37 -15.74 2.51
CA THR A 14 5.20 -16.88 2.92
C THR A 14 4.95 -17.23 4.38
N PHE A 15 4.92 -18.53 4.68
CA PHE A 15 4.87 -19.04 6.05
C PHE A 15 5.63 -20.38 6.07
N GLY A 16 6.84 -20.34 6.62
CA GLY A 16 7.78 -21.47 6.55
C GLY A 16 8.06 -21.88 5.09
N PRO A 17 7.83 -23.15 4.69
CA PRO A 17 8.10 -23.62 3.34
C PRO A 17 6.99 -23.30 2.32
N VAL A 18 5.85 -22.77 2.77
CA VAL A 18 4.70 -22.51 1.90
C VAL A 18 4.76 -21.06 1.40
N SER A 19 4.58 -20.89 0.08
CA SER A 19 4.53 -19.59 -0.57
C SER A 19 3.26 -19.50 -1.43
N LEU A 20 2.40 -18.54 -1.11
CA LEU A 20 1.11 -18.33 -1.76
C LEU A 20 1.11 -17.02 -2.54
N PRO A 21 0.95 -17.05 -3.88
CA PRO A 21 0.71 -15.83 -4.64
C PRO A 21 -0.71 -15.34 -4.37
N VAL A 22 -0.85 -14.10 -3.91
CA VAL A 22 -2.13 -13.50 -3.52
C VAL A 22 -2.33 -12.09 -4.10
N GLN A 23 -3.59 -11.68 -4.15
CA GLN A 23 -4.03 -10.32 -4.38
C GLN A 23 -4.81 -9.83 -3.17
N LEU A 24 -4.55 -8.58 -2.75
CA LEU A 24 -5.26 -7.94 -1.65
C LEU A 24 -6.28 -6.93 -2.19
N PHE A 25 -7.49 -7.02 -1.65
CA PHE A 25 -8.62 -6.14 -1.96
C PHE A 25 -9.07 -5.44 -0.68
N PRO A 26 -9.29 -4.11 -0.69
CA PRO A 26 -9.72 -3.41 0.51
C PRO A 26 -11.09 -3.92 0.99
N ALA A 27 -11.18 -4.28 2.28
CA ALA A 27 -12.42 -4.84 2.82
C ALA A 27 -13.51 -3.78 3.08
N ALA A 28 -13.11 -2.51 3.18
CA ALA A 28 -14.00 -1.38 3.32
C ALA A 28 -13.80 -0.36 2.19
N ARG A 29 -14.90 0.05 1.55
CA ARG A 29 -14.92 1.19 0.64
C ARG A 29 -14.86 2.47 1.46
N ARG A 30 -13.87 3.34 1.22
CA ARG A 30 -14.02 4.76 1.61
C ARG A 30 -14.86 5.42 0.53
N HIS A 31 -16.08 5.85 0.88
CA HIS A 31 -16.84 6.79 0.07
C HIS A 31 -16.24 8.18 0.31
N GLY A 32 -15.13 8.49 -0.36
CA GLY A 32 -14.69 9.86 -0.52
C GLY A 32 -15.50 10.48 -1.65
N VAL A 33 -16.20 11.58 -1.39
CA VAL A 33 -16.73 12.41 -2.47
C VAL A 33 -15.53 13.16 -3.04
N ASP A 34 -15.30 13.05 -4.36
CA ASP A 34 -14.28 13.84 -5.04
C ASP A 34 -14.75 15.30 -5.13
N LEU A 35 -14.28 16.13 -4.21
CA LEU A 35 -14.51 17.57 -4.22
C LEU A 35 -13.48 18.25 -5.12
N HIS A 36 -13.89 19.29 -5.83
CA HIS A 36 -13.01 20.14 -6.62
C HIS A 36 -13.24 21.60 -6.24
N GLU A 37 -12.18 22.40 -6.31
CA GLU A 37 -12.25 23.83 -6.02
C GLU A 37 -12.99 24.56 -7.15
N VAL A 38 -13.94 25.40 -6.74
CA VAL A 38 -14.71 26.25 -7.63
C VAL A 38 -14.69 27.69 -7.14
N HIS A 39 -14.75 28.63 -8.07
CA HIS A 39 -14.88 30.04 -7.75
C HIS A 39 -16.27 30.30 -7.13
N VAL A 40 -16.29 30.93 -5.95
CA VAL A 40 -17.51 31.07 -5.13
C VAL A 40 -18.61 31.85 -5.86
N ALA A 41 -18.25 32.82 -6.71
CA ALA A 41 -19.23 33.69 -7.36
C ALA A 41 -19.93 33.06 -8.57
N ASP A 42 -19.25 32.18 -9.32
CA ASP A 42 -19.74 31.67 -10.61
C ASP A 42 -19.67 30.15 -10.77
N GLY A 43 -19.10 29.43 -9.78
CA GLY A 43 -18.96 27.98 -9.80
C GLY A 43 -17.93 27.45 -10.81
N SER A 44 -17.16 28.32 -11.47
CA SER A 44 -16.14 27.90 -12.44
C SER A 44 -14.97 27.18 -11.77
N ARG A 45 -14.30 26.26 -12.48
CA ARG A 45 -13.16 25.51 -11.92
C ARG A 45 -11.94 26.40 -11.71
N ILE A 46 -11.27 26.23 -10.57
CA ILE A 46 -9.98 26.88 -10.31
C ILE A 46 -8.85 26.16 -11.07
N GLN A 47 -7.97 26.94 -11.70
CA GLN A 47 -6.72 26.44 -12.29
C GLN A 47 -5.54 26.77 -11.38
N HIS A 48 -4.71 25.77 -11.08
CA HIS A 48 -3.52 25.92 -10.25
C HIS A 48 -2.29 25.98 -11.14
N ARG A 49 -1.42 26.96 -10.89
CA ARG A 49 -0.12 27.08 -11.55
C ARG A 49 0.99 26.95 -10.52
N ARG A 50 2.07 26.28 -10.89
CA ARG A 50 3.24 26.10 -10.02
C ARG A 50 4.29 27.11 -10.44
N VAL A 51 4.66 28.00 -9.53
CA VAL A 51 5.61 29.09 -9.79
C VAL A 51 6.87 28.85 -8.97
N CYS A 52 8.03 28.86 -9.61
CA CYS A 52 9.31 28.82 -8.93
C CYS A 52 9.51 30.11 -8.15
N GLN A 53 9.67 30.03 -6.82
CA GLN A 53 9.79 31.21 -5.96
C GLN A 53 11.02 32.07 -6.30
N ALA A 54 12.13 31.45 -6.71
CA ALA A 54 13.37 32.16 -7.02
C ALA A 54 13.31 32.89 -8.36
N GLU A 55 12.67 32.27 -9.36
CA GLU A 55 12.63 32.78 -10.74
C GLU A 55 11.35 33.55 -11.07
N GLY A 56 10.31 33.44 -10.23
CA GLY A 56 9.00 34.06 -10.45
C GLY A 56 8.23 33.53 -11.66
N ARG A 57 8.72 32.47 -12.32
CA ARG A 57 8.09 31.88 -13.51
C ARG A 57 7.33 30.61 -13.20
N GLU A 58 6.34 30.32 -14.03
CA GLU A 58 5.67 29.03 -14.04
C GLU A 58 6.65 27.92 -14.46
N VAL A 59 6.55 26.77 -13.79
CA VAL A 59 7.39 25.58 -14.03
C VAL A 59 6.53 24.37 -14.37
N ASP A 60 6.99 23.58 -15.34
CA ASP A 60 6.32 22.33 -15.71
C ASP A 60 6.59 21.22 -14.67
N ASN A 61 5.71 20.22 -14.62
CA ASN A 61 5.86 19.09 -13.70
C ASN A 61 7.20 18.35 -13.83
N ARG A 62 7.82 18.33 -15.02
CA ARG A 62 9.15 17.73 -15.24
C ARG A 62 10.30 18.49 -14.58
N GLU A 63 10.09 19.76 -14.22
CA GLU A 63 11.07 20.62 -13.55
C GLU A 63 10.93 20.56 -12.02
N ILE A 64 9.98 19.76 -11.51
CA ILE A 64 9.62 19.71 -10.09
C ILE A 64 10.00 18.35 -9.50
N THR A 65 10.80 18.39 -8.45
CA THR A 65 11.13 17.21 -7.65
C THR A 65 10.99 17.50 -6.15
N LYS A 66 11.02 16.47 -5.32
CA LYS A 66 10.92 16.60 -3.86
C LYS A 66 12.29 16.92 -3.27
N GLY A 67 12.40 18.05 -2.58
CA GLY A 67 13.55 18.37 -1.74
C GLY A 67 13.33 17.95 -0.29
N HIS A 68 14.39 17.53 0.42
CA HIS A 68 14.39 17.34 1.86
C HIS A 68 15.40 18.29 2.50
N LYS A 69 14.98 19.07 3.51
CA LYS A 69 15.90 19.92 4.28
C LYS A 69 16.61 19.07 5.32
N THR A 70 17.94 19.07 5.31
CA THR A 70 18.74 18.50 6.38
C THR A 70 18.70 19.42 7.62
N PRO A 71 19.00 18.88 8.83
CA PRO A 71 19.12 19.70 10.04
C PRO A 71 20.08 20.88 9.91
N ASP A 72 21.11 20.72 9.06
CA ASP A 72 22.13 21.74 8.79
C ASP A 72 21.69 22.79 7.74
N GLY A 73 20.44 22.74 7.28
CA GLY A 73 19.85 23.73 6.38
C GLY A 73 20.08 23.50 4.89
N HIS A 74 20.81 22.46 4.50
CA HIS A 74 20.99 22.09 3.10
C HIS A 74 19.73 21.39 2.56
N SER A 75 19.30 21.74 1.35
CA SER A 75 18.21 21.04 0.67
C SER A 75 18.79 19.95 -0.22
N VAL A 76 18.52 18.69 0.11
CA VAL A 76 18.86 17.54 -0.72
C VAL A 76 17.72 17.32 -1.70
N VAL A 77 18.01 17.43 -2.99
CA VAL A 77 17.10 17.00 -4.05
C VAL A 77 17.03 15.48 -4.02
N ARG A 78 15.84 14.90 -3.84
CA ARG A 78 15.67 13.45 -3.98
C ARG A 78 15.49 13.13 -5.46
N GLU A 79 16.43 12.38 -6.03
CA GLU A 79 16.22 11.78 -7.34
C GLU A 79 15.48 10.44 -7.21
N GLU A 80 14.73 10.07 -8.24
CA GLU A 80 14.03 8.76 -8.27
C GLU A 80 15.02 7.60 -8.16
N ALA A 81 16.25 7.78 -8.66
CA ALA A 81 17.34 6.81 -8.56
C ALA A 81 17.74 6.52 -7.11
N ASP A 82 17.75 7.55 -6.24
CA ASP A 82 18.08 7.37 -4.81
C ASP A 82 17.02 6.51 -4.11
N LEU A 83 15.75 6.64 -4.49
CA LEU A 83 14.66 5.81 -3.96
C LEU A 83 14.78 4.35 -4.40
N GLN A 84 15.27 4.10 -5.62
CA GLN A 84 15.47 2.75 -6.14
C GLN A 84 16.70 2.06 -5.54
N ALA A 85 17.72 2.83 -5.16
CA ALA A 85 18.93 2.31 -4.51
C ALA A 85 18.70 1.91 -3.03
N LEU A 86 17.57 2.30 -2.43
CA LEU A 86 17.27 1.90 -1.06
C LEU A 86 17.05 0.39 -0.99
N PRO A 87 17.72 -0.31 -0.04
CA PRO A 87 17.48 -1.73 0.22
C PRO A 87 16.14 -1.88 0.92
N LEU A 88 15.05 -1.73 0.17
CA LEU A 88 13.71 -2.06 0.63
C LEU A 88 13.58 -3.59 0.61
N PRO A 89 13.19 -4.26 1.71
CA PRO A 89 12.77 -5.65 1.64
C PRO A 89 11.73 -5.79 0.53
N GLY A 90 11.90 -6.81 -0.32
CA GLY A 90 11.24 -6.88 -1.62
C GLY A 90 9.76 -6.54 -1.54
N LYS A 91 9.33 -5.47 -2.24
CA LYS A 91 7.98 -4.86 -2.19
C LYS A 91 6.77 -5.80 -2.38
N ARG A 92 7.01 -7.09 -2.66
CA ARG A 92 6.03 -8.08 -3.09
C ARG A 92 6.07 -9.37 -2.26
N VAL A 93 6.80 -9.42 -1.15
CA VAL A 93 6.82 -10.59 -0.25
C VAL A 93 6.41 -10.15 1.15
N SER A 94 5.47 -10.87 1.75
CA SER A 94 5.03 -10.70 3.13
C SER A 94 5.21 -12.00 3.88
N ASP A 95 6.04 -11.98 4.91
CA ASP A 95 6.37 -13.18 5.69
C ASP A 95 5.54 -13.24 6.97
N VAL A 96 4.94 -14.40 7.24
CA VAL A 96 4.15 -14.64 8.45
C VAL A 96 5.09 -15.15 9.53
N LEU A 97 5.31 -14.32 10.55
CA LEU A 97 6.20 -14.64 11.66
C LEU A 97 5.59 -15.61 12.68
N GLY A 98 4.26 -15.71 12.72
CA GLY A 98 3.55 -16.61 13.63
C GLY A 98 2.07 -16.27 13.75
N PHE A 99 1.35 -17.08 14.51
CA PHE A 99 -0.06 -16.90 14.84
C PHE A 99 -0.16 -16.53 16.31
N VAL A 100 -1.03 -15.57 16.61
CA VAL A 100 -1.32 -15.13 17.98
C VAL A 100 -2.81 -15.24 18.24
N PRO A 101 -3.24 -15.59 19.46
CA PRO A 101 -4.65 -15.53 19.84
C PRO A 101 -5.20 -14.12 19.67
N VAL A 102 -6.41 -13.99 19.12
CA VAL A 102 -7.04 -12.69 18.87
C VAL A 102 -7.28 -11.91 20.17
N ASP A 103 -7.60 -12.62 21.26
CA ASP A 103 -7.81 -12.02 22.58
C ASP A 103 -6.54 -11.40 23.18
N GLY A 104 -5.37 -11.76 22.64
CA GLY A 104 -4.08 -11.18 23.01
C GLY A 104 -3.70 -9.91 22.24
N LEU A 105 -4.52 -9.47 21.29
CA LEU A 105 -4.28 -8.27 20.49
C LEU A 105 -5.23 -7.14 20.88
N ASP A 106 -4.66 -6.01 21.31
CA ASP A 106 -5.42 -4.78 21.48
C ASP A 106 -5.98 -4.33 20.11
N PRO A 107 -7.30 -4.08 19.98
CA PRO A 107 -7.90 -3.62 18.74
C PRO A 107 -7.24 -2.38 18.11
N ILE A 108 -6.56 -1.53 18.89
CA ILE A 108 -5.81 -0.37 18.38
C ILE A 108 -4.64 -0.76 17.48
N LEU A 109 -4.14 -2.00 17.60
CA LEU A 109 -3.05 -2.54 16.78
C LEU A 109 -3.55 -2.99 15.39
N PHE A 110 -4.86 -3.13 15.19
CA PHE A 110 -5.41 -3.48 13.88
C PHE A 110 -5.34 -2.29 12.93
N SER A 111 -4.65 -2.52 11.81
CA SER A 111 -4.66 -1.59 10.68
C SER A 111 -5.85 -1.86 9.75
N ARG A 112 -5.78 -1.35 8.53
CA ARG A 112 -6.83 -1.48 7.53
C ARG A 112 -7.03 -2.94 7.13
N ALA A 113 -8.28 -3.41 7.14
CA ALA A 113 -8.62 -4.76 6.73
C ALA A 113 -8.61 -4.93 5.20
N TYR A 114 -8.10 -6.08 4.74
CA TYR A 114 -8.06 -6.49 3.34
C TYR A 114 -8.57 -7.93 3.20
N TYR A 115 -9.31 -8.20 2.12
CA TYR A 115 -9.56 -9.56 1.65
C TYR A 115 -8.35 -10.03 0.84
N ALA A 116 -7.85 -11.22 1.15
CA ALA A 116 -6.83 -11.90 0.36
C ALA A 116 -7.49 -12.94 -0.55
N ALA A 117 -7.16 -12.92 -1.84
CA ALA A 117 -7.56 -13.95 -2.79
C ALA A 117 -6.32 -14.54 -3.48
N PRO A 118 -6.33 -15.83 -3.84
CA PRO A 118 -5.22 -16.42 -4.56
C PRO A 118 -5.05 -15.79 -5.95
N HIS A 119 -3.81 -15.59 -6.36
CA HIS A 119 -3.46 -15.13 -7.70
C HIS A 119 -3.13 -16.35 -8.57
N GLU A 120 -3.78 -16.48 -9.73
CA GLU A 120 -3.58 -17.57 -10.70
C GLU A 120 -4.01 -18.97 -10.22
N GLN A 121 -4.07 -19.95 -11.15
CA GLN A 121 -4.45 -21.33 -10.83
C GLN A 121 -3.49 -22.00 -9.84
N ALA A 122 -2.20 -21.69 -9.92
CA ALA A 122 -1.20 -22.16 -8.97
C ALA A 122 -1.51 -21.65 -7.55
N GLY A 123 -1.88 -20.38 -7.40
CA GLY A 123 -2.31 -19.82 -6.13
C GLY A 123 -3.57 -20.47 -5.59
N GLN A 124 -4.56 -20.77 -6.44
CA GLN A 124 -5.80 -21.44 -6.01
C GLN A 124 -5.53 -22.83 -5.41
N ARG A 125 -4.70 -23.64 -6.08
CA ARG A 125 -4.31 -24.96 -5.59
C ARG A 125 -3.49 -24.87 -4.30
N ALA A 126 -2.56 -23.93 -4.24
CA ALA A 126 -1.72 -23.74 -3.06
C ALA A 126 -2.54 -23.22 -1.85
N ALA A 127 -3.53 -22.36 -2.07
CA ALA A 127 -4.43 -21.89 -1.03
C ALA A 127 -5.31 -23.03 -0.48
N GLN A 128 -5.81 -23.92 -1.34
CA GLN A 128 -6.56 -25.11 -0.91
C GLN A 128 -5.71 -26.02 -0.02
N GLY A 129 -4.51 -26.42 -0.46
CA GLY A 129 -3.62 -27.26 0.35
C GLY A 129 -3.01 -26.54 1.56
N GLY A 130 -2.95 -25.21 1.53
CA GLY A 130 -2.55 -24.37 2.66
C GLY A 130 -3.60 -24.38 3.77
N LEU A 131 -4.87 -24.10 3.45
CA LEU A 131 -5.98 -24.04 4.43
C LEU A 131 -6.12 -25.34 5.22
N GLU A 132 -6.02 -26.50 4.57
CA GLU A 132 -6.04 -27.81 5.24
C GLU A 132 -4.90 -27.96 6.26
N ARG A 133 -3.77 -27.31 6.02
CA ARG A 133 -2.61 -27.30 6.92
C ARG A 133 -2.74 -26.25 8.03
N PHE A 134 -3.43 -25.15 7.78
CA PHE A 134 -3.70 -24.10 8.78
C PHE A 134 -4.58 -24.61 9.92
N ASP A 135 -5.61 -25.41 9.62
CA ASP A 135 -6.44 -26.04 10.67
C ASP A 135 -5.60 -26.89 11.63
N HIS A 136 -4.55 -27.55 11.13
CA HIS A 136 -3.67 -28.40 11.93
C HIS A 136 -2.63 -27.61 12.74
N VAL A 137 -2.24 -26.39 12.30
CA VAL A 137 -1.29 -25.54 13.05
C VAL A 137 -1.94 -24.92 14.30
N GLN A 138 -3.27 -24.78 14.34
CA GLN A 138 -3.96 -24.36 15.55
C GLN A 138 -3.96 -25.43 16.67
N GLU A 139 -3.77 -26.72 16.33
CA GLU A 139 -3.77 -27.82 17.32
C GLU A 139 -2.42 -28.02 18.03
N VAL A 140 -1.30 -27.61 17.42
CA VAL A 140 0.05 -27.78 18.00
C VAL A 140 0.49 -26.61 18.90
N GLY A 141 -0.34 -25.59 19.06
CA GLY A 141 -0.05 -24.37 19.82
C GLY A 141 -0.86 -24.21 21.12
N SER A 142 -1.18 -25.29 21.82
CA SER A 142 -1.78 -25.26 23.17
C SER A 142 -0.87 -25.89 24.22
#